data_AF-A0A7K0LVM6-F1
#
_entry.id   AF-A0A7K0LVM6-F1
#
_cell.length_a   1.000
_cell.length_b   1.000
_cell.length_c   1.000
_cell.angle_alpha   90.00
_cell.angle_beta   90.00
_cell.angle_gamma   90.00
#
_symmetry.space_group_name_H-M   'P 1'
#
loop_
_entity.id
_entity.type
_entity.pdbx_description
1 polymer ?
#
loop_
_entity_poly.entity_id
_entity_poly.type
_entity_poly.pdbx_seq_one_letter_code
_entity_poly.pdbx_strand_id
1 'polypeptide(L)'
;MKSPGAGAVAVIAAMEHVVKAPVWDCRMCGQCVLHSTGMTCPMTCPKTLRNGPCGGVREDGNCEVVPDMRCVWVKAHDRAEHMPLLPKSWRLHIRDLRPPVDNSLAGTSSWVNLVTKRDQQTPAGWIGAQAP
;
A
#
# COMPACT_ATOMS: atom_id res chain seq x y z
N MET A 1 -6.03 -25.01 -0.08
CA MET A 1 -4.84 -24.69 -0.91
C MET A 1 -3.60 -24.87 -0.02
N LYS A 2 -2.60 -25.65 -0.44
CA LYS A 2 -1.42 -25.96 0.38
C LYS A 2 -0.53 -24.70 0.48
N SER A 3 -0.11 -24.33 1.68
CA SER A 3 0.82 -23.20 1.86
C SER A 3 2.13 -23.47 1.11
N PRO A 4 2.71 -22.49 0.40
CA PRO A 4 3.99 -22.66 -0.28
C PRO A 4 5.11 -22.98 0.72
N GLY A 5 6.04 -23.86 0.31
CA GLY A 5 7.19 -24.23 1.14
C GLY A 5 8.13 -23.03 1.39
N ALA A 6 8.84 -23.04 2.52
CA ALA A 6 9.65 -21.90 2.99
C ALA A 6 10.66 -21.37 1.94
N GLY A 7 11.31 -22.27 1.18
CA GLY A 7 12.23 -21.88 0.10
C GLY A 7 11.55 -21.13 -1.05
N ALA A 8 10.34 -21.56 -1.45
CA ALA A 8 9.57 -20.88 -2.48
C ALA A 8 9.10 -19.49 -2.01
N VAL A 9 8.71 -19.36 -0.73
CA VAL A 9 8.31 -18.08 -0.13
C VAL A 9 9.47 -17.08 -0.15
N ALA A 10 10.69 -17.51 0.21
CA ALA A 10 11.87 -16.65 0.20
C ALA A 10 12.22 -16.14 -1.20
N VAL A 11 12.14 -17.01 -2.22
CA VAL A 11 12.38 -16.63 -3.62
C VAL A 11 11.35 -15.61 -4.11
N ILE A 12 10.06 -15.83 -3.84
CA ILE A 12 8.99 -14.89 -4.22
C ILE A 12 9.21 -13.52 -3.54
N ALA A 13 9.55 -13.51 -2.25
CA ALA A 13 9.80 -12.27 -1.52
C ALA A 13 10.99 -11.49 -2.10
N ALA A 14 12.08 -12.18 -2.46
CA ALA A 14 13.24 -11.56 -3.09
C ALA A 14 12.91 -10.97 -4.46
N MET A 15 12.23 -11.73 -5.33
CA MET A 15 11.79 -11.26 -6.65
C MET A 15 10.86 -10.06 -6.53
N GLU A 16 9.91 -10.12 -5.59
CA GLU A 16 8.99 -9.03 -5.32
C GLU A 16 9.74 -7.75 -4.92
N HIS A 17 10.71 -7.86 -4.01
CA HIS A 17 11.50 -6.72 -3.57
C HIS A 17 12.30 -6.12 -4.73
N VAL A 18 13.00 -6.96 -5.50
CA VAL A 18 13.84 -6.54 -6.63
C VAL A 18 13.03 -5.81 -7.70
N VAL A 19 11.77 -6.20 -7.92
CA VAL A 19 10.90 -5.55 -8.92
C VAL A 19 10.21 -4.32 -8.32
N LYS A 20 9.64 -4.42 -7.12
CA LYS A 20 8.76 -3.36 -6.59
C LYS A 20 9.52 -2.19 -5.95
N ALA A 21 10.69 -2.43 -5.35
CA ALA A 21 11.50 -1.39 -4.74
C ALA A 21 11.95 -0.33 -5.76
N PRO A 22 12.60 -0.67 -6.89
CA PRO A 22 13.08 0.34 -7.83
C PRO A 22 11.95 1.08 -8.56
N VAL A 23 10.81 0.42 -8.82
CA VAL A 23 9.74 1.01 -9.61
C VAL A 23 8.81 1.90 -8.79
N TRP A 24 8.51 1.54 -7.54
CA TRP A 24 7.49 2.24 -6.71
C TRP A 24 7.97 2.64 -5.31
N ASP A 25 9.26 2.52 -5.02
CA ASP A 25 9.83 2.71 -3.67
C ASP A 25 9.10 1.86 -2.61
N CYS A 26 8.90 0.57 -2.94
CA CYS A 26 8.20 -0.35 -2.06
C CYS A 26 8.94 -0.53 -0.72
N ARG A 27 8.27 -0.21 0.38
CA ARG A 27 8.79 -0.37 1.75
C ARG A 27 8.50 -1.74 2.39
N MET A 28 8.11 -2.74 1.60
CA MET A 28 7.91 -4.13 2.05
C MET A 28 6.99 -4.29 3.28
N CYS A 29 5.88 -3.55 3.35
CA CYS A 29 4.92 -3.69 4.46
C CYS A 29 4.13 -5.02 4.49
N GLY A 30 4.36 -5.93 3.54
CA GLY A 30 3.68 -7.23 3.47
C GLY A 30 2.19 -7.18 3.05
N GLN A 31 1.59 -6.01 2.88
CA GLN A 31 0.18 -5.84 2.46
C GLN A 31 0.10 -4.81 1.33
N CYS A 32 0.23 -5.21 0.07
CA CYS A 32 0.30 -4.26 -1.05
C CYS A 32 -1.06 -3.66 -1.42
N VAL A 33 -1.16 -2.33 -1.58
CA VAL A 33 -2.37 -1.60 -2.03
C VAL A 33 -2.11 -0.68 -3.22
N LEU A 34 -1.03 -0.93 -3.94
CA LEU A 34 -0.53 -0.07 -5.01
C LEU A 34 -1.60 0.22 -6.07
N HIS A 35 -2.39 -0.80 -6.44
CA HIS A 35 -3.48 -0.69 -7.41
C HIS A 35 -4.59 0.27 -6.96
N SER A 36 -4.78 0.41 -5.65
CA SER A 36 -5.82 1.24 -5.04
C SER A 36 -5.37 2.68 -4.83
N THR A 37 -4.06 2.93 -4.81
CA THR A 37 -3.45 4.22 -4.46
C THR A 37 -2.77 4.86 -5.66
N GLY A 38 -3.35 4.73 -6.86
CA GLY A 38 -2.83 5.36 -8.08
C GLY A 38 -1.38 4.95 -8.38
N MET A 39 -1.04 3.69 -8.15
CA MET A 39 0.32 3.16 -8.28
C MET A 39 1.36 3.92 -7.44
N THR A 40 0.96 4.37 -6.24
CA THR A 40 1.83 5.06 -5.28
C THR A 40 1.86 4.29 -3.96
N CYS A 41 3.05 3.88 -3.50
CA CYS A 41 3.17 3.15 -2.23
C CYS A 41 2.93 4.10 -1.04
N PRO A 42 1.85 3.93 -0.24
CA PRO A 42 1.55 4.84 0.87
C PRO A 42 2.59 4.78 2.00
N MET A 43 3.34 3.68 2.09
CA MET A 43 4.38 3.48 3.10
C MET A 43 5.62 4.34 2.87
N THR A 44 5.73 5.03 1.73
CA THR A 44 6.75 6.05 1.47
C THR A 44 6.47 7.36 2.20
N CYS A 45 5.26 7.52 2.77
CA CYS A 45 4.94 8.65 3.63
C CYS A 45 5.82 8.59 4.88
N PRO A 46 6.43 9.71 5.33
CA PRO A 46 7.21 9.77 6.58
C PRO A 46 6.43 9.32 7.82
N LYS A 47 5.10 9.41 7.77
CA LYS A 47 4.19 8.96 8.84
C LYS A 47 3.70 7.52 8.66
N THR A 48 4.14 6.83 7.60
CA THR A 48 3.74 5.45 7.25
C THR A 48 2.21 5.23 7.20
N LEU A 49 1.47 6.29 6.84
CA LEU A 49 0.00 6.29 6.90
C LEU A 49 -0.61 5.47 5.78
N ARG A 50 -1.31 4.39 6.17
CA ARG A 50 -2.02 3.46 5.28
C ARG A 50 -3.28 4.06 4.66
N ASN A 51 -3.92 4.98 5.37
CA ASN A 51 -5.06 5.76 4.91
C ASN A 51 -4.71 7.23 5.08
N GLY A 52 -4.99 8.06 4.08
CA GLY A 52 -4.71 9.48 4.12
C GLY A 52 -5.66 10.29 3.24
N PRO A 53 -5.41 11.60 3.06
CA PRO A 53 -4.31 12.38 3.65
C PRO A 53 -4.45 12.59 5.17
N CYS A 54 -3.39 13.08 5.81
CA CYS A 54 -3.31 13.27 7.26
C CYS A 54 -3.77 14.66 7.77
N GLY A 55 -4.34 15.49 6.91
CA GLY A 55 -4.61 16.92 7.20
C GLY A 55 -3.38 17.83 7.10
N GLY A 56 -2.17 17.31 7.36
CA GLY A 56 -0.88 18.01 7.25
C GLY A 56 -0.34 18.20 5.83
N VAL A 57 -1.20 18.49 4.87
CA VAL A 57 -0.79 18.83 3.50
C VAL A 57 -0.64 20.36 3.44
N ARG A 58 0.53 20.83 3.03
CA ARG A 58 0.81 22.26 2.85
C ARG A 58 0.01 22.83 1.67
N GLU A 59 -0.09 24.15 1.58
CA GLU A 59 -0.81 24.84 0.49
C GLU A 59 -0.22 24.54 -0.90
N ASP A 60 1.10 24.36 -0.98
CA ASP A 60 1.82 23.92 -2.18
C ASP A 60 1.62 22.42 -2.50
N GLY A 61 0.91 21.70 -1.61
CA GLY A 61 0.66 20.27 -1.71
C GLY A 61 1.78 19.39 -1.15
N ASN A 62 2.81 19.95 -0.53
CA ASN A 62 3.89 19.17 0.08
C ASN A 62 3.53 18.65 1.48
N CYS A 63 4.37 17.76 1.99
CA CYS A 63 4.21 17.16 3.32
C CYS A 63 4.59 18.17 4.42
N GLU A 64 3.85 18.22 5.54
CA GLU A 64 4.24 19.03 6.70
C GLU A 64 5.59 18.61 7.33
N VAL A 65 5.90 17.31 7.31
CA VAL A 65 7.08 16.75 8.00
C VAL A 65 8.35 16.94 7.17
N VAL A 66 8.21 16.87 5.85
CA VAL A 66 9.31 17.02 4.90
C VAL A 66 8.86 18.02 3.83
N PRO A 67 9.10 19.34 4.05
CA PRO A 67 8.57 20.41 3.22
C PRO A 67 8.88 20.33 1.73
N ASP A 68 10.03 19.74 1.36
CA ASP A 68 10.45 19.59 -0.04
C ASP A 68 9.87 18.33 -0.71
N MET A 69 9.15 17.49 0.04
CA MET A 69 8.56 16.26 -0.46
C MET A 69 7.07 16.47 -0.78
N ARG A 70 6.68 16.22 -2.04
CA ARG A 70 5.26 16.16 -2.43
C ARG A 70 4.51 15.15 -1.57
N CYS A 71 3.35 15.54 -1.01
CA CYS A 71 2.55 14.63 -0.19
C CYS A 71 2.18 13.37 -0.98
N VAL A 72 2.48 12.20 -0.42
CA VAL A 72 2.25 10.88 -1.03
C VAL A 72 0.79 10.68 -1.41
N TRP A 73 -0.15 11.15 -0.59
CA TRP A 73 -1.58 11.00 -0.84
C TRP A 73 -2.12 11.95 -1.90
N VAL A 74 -1.56 13.16 -2.01
CA VAL A 74 -1.92 14.04 -3.13
C VAL A 74 -1.37 13.49 -4.44
N LYS A 75 -0.13 12.98 -4.45
CA LYS A 75 0.45 12.25 -5.58
C LYS A 75 -0.38 11.02 -5.97
N ALA A 76 -0.87 10.26 -4.99
CA ALA A 76 -1.72 9.10 -5.22
C ALA A 76 -3.06 9.51 -5.86
N HIS A 77 -3.70 10.58 -5.39
CA HIS A 77 -4.96 11.09 -5.93
C HIS A 77 -4.79 11.57 -7.37
N ASP A 78 -3.78 12.40 -7.62
CA ASP A 78 -3.47 12.91 -8.95
C ASP A 78 -3.23 11.76 -9.96
N ARG A 79 -2.47 10.75 -9.55
CA ARG A 79 -2.25 9.56 -10.39
C ARG A 79 -3.50 8.72 -10.58
N ALA A 80 -4.34 8.57 -9.57
CA ALA A 80 -5.60 7.83 -9.69
C ALA A 80 -6.55 8.49 -10.70
N GLU A 81 -6.56 9.83 -10.77
CA GLU A 81 -7.40 10.57 -11.72
C GLU A 81 -6.82 10.58 -13.14
N HIS A 82 -5.52 10.80 -13.28
CA HIS A 82 -4.90 11.16 -14.55
C HIS A 82 -4.13 10.03 -15.24
N MET A 83 -3.85 8.89 -14.58
CA MET A 83 -3.08 7.82 -15.20
C MET A 83 -3.90 7.08 -16.28
N PRO A 84 -3.48 7.09 -17.56
CA PRO A 84 -4.28 6.52 -18.66
C PRO A 84 -4.38 4.99 -18.61
N LEU A 85 -3.36 4.33 -18.05
CA LEU A 85 -3.27 2.87 -17.95
C LEU A 85 -4.09 2.28 -16.80
N LEU A 86 -4.62 3.11 -15.89
CA LEU A 86 -5.42 2.61 -14.77
C LEU A 86 -6.85 2.30 -15.21
N PRO A 87 -7.38 1.10 -14.89
CA PRO A 87 -8.79 0.80 -15.06
C PRO A 87 -9.65 1.87 -14.36
N LYS A 88 -10.71 2.34 -15.03
CA LYS A 88 -11.63 3.33 -14.45
C LYS A 88 -12.23 2.88 -13.12
N SER A 89 -12.44 1.57 -12.95
CA SER A 89 -12.94 0.99 -11.70
C SER A 89 -12.01 1.23 -10.51
N TRP A 90 -10.69 1.26 -10.73
CA TRP A 90 -9.71 1.39 -9.65
C TRP A 90 -9.56 2.82 -9.13
N ARG A 91 -10.02 3.83 -9.89
CA ARG A 91 -9.90 5.24 -9.51
C ARG A 91 -10.57 5.55 -8.18
N LEU A 92 -11.66 4.85 -7.87
CA LEU A 92 -12.42 5.05 -6.64
C LEU A 92 -11.83 4.30 -5.44
N HIS A 93 -10.98 3.28 -5.65
CA HIS A 93 -10.42 2.46 -4.57
C HIS A 93 -9.49 3.26 -3.62
N ILE A 94 -9.07 4.46 -4.02
CA ILE A 94 -8.31 5.38 -3.16
C ILE A 94 -9.15 5.90 -1.99
N ARG A 95 -10.48 5.84 -2.10
CA ARG A 95 -11.45 6.27 -1.08
C ARG A 95 -11.80 5.15 -0.10
N ASP A 96 -11.32 3.92 -0.35
CA ASP A 96 -11.60 2.79 0.52
C ASP A 96 -10.86 2.96 1.85
N LEU A 97 -11.61 2.95 2.95
CA LEU A 97 -11.03 2.88 4.30
C LEU A 97 -10.52 1.46 4.55
N ARG A 98 -9.20 1.33 4.68
CA ARG A 98 -8.55 0.03 4.91
C ARG A 98 -8.27 -0.19 6.39
N PRO A 99 -8.23 -1.44 6.85
CA PRO A 99 -7.74 -1.75 8.19
C PRO A 99 -6.31 -1.21 8.40
N PRO A 100 -5.90 -1.00 9.67
CA PRO A 100 -4.52 -0.66 9.98
C PRO A 100 -3.57 -1.73 9.43
N VAL A 101 -2.37 -1.29 9.06
CA VAL A 101 -1.33 -2.21 8.57
C VAL A 101 -0.89 -3.13 9.71
N ASP A 102 -0.76 -4.43 9.42
CA ASP A 102 -0.18 -5.41 10.33
C ASP A 102 1.35 -5.36 10.18
N ASN A 103 2.00 -4.70 11.13
CA ASN A 103 3.46 -4.56 11.14
C ASN A 103 4.19 -5.89 11.34
N SER A 104 3.53 -6.96 11.80
CA SER A 104 4.15 -8.30 11.87
C SER A 104 4.46 -8.90 10.50
N LEU A 105 3.84 -8.36 9.43
CA LEU A 105 4.08 -8.76 8.04
C LEU A 105 5.20 -7.96 7.37
N ALA A 106 5.81 -6.99 8.06
CA ALA A 106 6.92 -6.20 7.50
C ALA A 106 8.07 -7.12 7.05
N GLY A 107 8.60 -6.86 5.86
CA GLY A 107 9.66 -7.66 5.22
C GLY A 107 9.17 -8.93 4.52
N THR A 108 7.90 -9.32 4.66
CA THR A 108 7.34 -10.51 3.98
C THR A 108 6.76 -10.17 2.60
N SER A 109 6.57 -11.19 1.75
CA SER A 109 5.98 -11.03 0.42
C SER A 109 4.50 -10.69 0.51
N SER A 110 4.08 -9.62 -0.19
CA SER A 110 2.66 -9.29 -0.27
C SER A 110 1.86 -10.32 -1.06
N TRP A 111 2.47 -10.98 -2.05
CA TRP A 111 1.80 -12.01 -2.83
C TRP A 111 1.52 -13.26 -2.01
N VAL A 112 2.49 -13.70 -1.21
CA VAL A 112 2.29 -14.84 -0.32
C VAL A 112 1.21 -14.53 0.72
N ASN A 113 1.21 -13.32 1.28
CA ASN A 113 0.20 -12.92 2.26
C ASN A 113 -1.19 -12.82 1.65
N LEU A 114 -1.32 -12.32 0.40
CA LEU A 114 -2.58 -12.29 -0.34
C LEU A 114 -3.15 -13.70 -0.55
N VAL A 115 -2.32 -14.63 -1.03
CA VAL A 115 -2.75 -16.01 -1.33
C VAL A 115 -3.10 -16.78 -0.05
N THR A 116 -2.39 -16.51 1.05
CA THR A 116 -2.64 -17.11 2.37
C THR A 116 -3.67 -16.36 3.19
N LYS A 117 -4.22 -15.25 2.67
CA LYS A 117 -5.16 -14.34 3.34
C LYS A 117 -4.65 -13.73 4.65
N ARG A 118 -3.34 -13.71 4.87
CA ARG A 118 -2.73 -13.07 6.05
C ARG A 118 -2.89 -11.55 6.01
N ASP A 119 -2.91 -10.96 4.82
CA ASP A 119 -3.12 -9.52 4.64
C ASP A 119 -4.57 -9.07 4.86
N GLN A 120 -5.52 -10.00 4.96
CA GLN A 120 -6.94 -9.76 5.21
C GLN A 120 -7.34 -9.90 6.69
N GLN A 121 -6.40 -10.33 7.55
CA GLN A 121 -6.66 -10.43 8.99
C GLN A 121 -6.72 -9.03 9.59
N THR A 122 -7.80 -8.74 10.31
CA THR A 122 -8.02 -7.43 10.94
C THR A 122 -7.93 -7.56 12.46
N PRO A 123 -7.44 -6.51 13.15
CA PRO A 123 -7.35 -6.56 14.62
C PRO A 123 -8.74 -6.59 15.26
N ALA A 124 -8.81 -7.15 16.46
CA ALA A 124 -10.05 -7.14 17.25
C ALA A 124 -10.57 -5.70 17.43
N GLY A 125 -11.86 -5.50 17.17
CA GLY A 125 -12.51 -4.19 17.26
C GLY A 125 -12.48 -3.35 15.98
N TRP A 126 -11.89 -3.83 14.88
CA TRP A 126 -12.04 -3.17 13.57
C TRP A 126 -13.46 -3.39 13.01
N ILE A 127 -14.23 -2.29 12.91
CA ILE A 127 -15.65 -2.29 12.48
C ILE A 127 -15.78 -1.92 10.99
N GLY A 128 -14.67 -1.64 10.30
CA GLY A 128 -14.67 -1.31 8.87
C GLY A 128 -14.99 -2.54 8.03
N ALA A 129 -15.85 -2.35 7.01
CA ALA A 129 -16.38 -3.40 6.14
C ALA A 129 -15.35 -4.50 5.87
N GLN A 130 -15.69 -5.74 6.24
CA GLN A 130 -15.04 -6.89 5.63
C GLN A 130 -15.22 -6.73 4.12
N ALA A 131 -14.13 -6.44 3.40
CA ALA A 131 -14.19 -6.48 1.95
C ALA A 131 -14.65 -7.89 1.56
N PRO A 132 -15.63 -8.03 0.64
CA PRO A 132 -16.12 -9.33 0.20
C PRO A 132 -15.02 -10.22 -0.40
#